data_AF-A0A6B3TRI4-F1
#
_entry.id   AF-A0A6B3TRI4-F1
#
_cell.length_a   1.000
_cell.length_b   1.000
_cell.length_c   1.000
_cell.angle_alpha   90.00
_cell.angle_beta   90.00
_cell.angle_gamma   90.00
#
_symmetry.space_group_name_H-M   'P 1'
#
loop_
_entity.id
_entity.type
_entity.pdbx_description
1 polymer ?
#
loop_
_entity_poly.entity_id
_entity_poly.type
_entity_poly.pdbx_seq_one_letter_code
_entity_poly.pdbx_strand_id
1 'polypeptide(L)'
;MKIKKKLGMGIASAAMGLALIGGGTYAYFSDSAQTTSKFANGTLDLNANPTTIIDVKNLKPGDWMTRTFKLENKGTLDIAKILLKTDYTVTDAKGDNGGEDFGKHIRVNFLYNHDKGDTVIYSTTLDQLKGMSPDAIENKLWVPFFEERGGSLKPNTFDTLSVQYQFVDNGQDQNIFQGDSLNLTWTFEGKQGNGEAK
;
A
#
# COMPACT_ATOMS: atom_id res chain seq x y z
N MET A 1 -49.31 5.56 41.59
CA MET A 1 -48.29 6.12 40.65
C MET A 1 -46.88 5.57 40.89
N LYS A 2 -46.71 4.24 41.07
CA LYS A 2 -45.38 3.61 41.26
C LYS A 2 -44.99 2.60 40.17
N ILE A 3 -45.94 2.21 39.30
CA ILE A 3 -45.71 1.36 38.13
C ILE A 3 -45.34 2.17 36.88
N LYS A 4 -45.92 3.37 36.71
CA LYS A 4 -45.60 4.26 35.56
C LYS A 4 -44.16 4.78 35.58
N LYS A 5 -43.53 4.94 36.75
CA LYS A 5 -42.10 5.31 36.87
C LYS A 5 -41.12 4.15 36.61
N LYS A 6 -41.54 2.89 36.81
CA LYS A 6 -40.71 1.71 36.51
C LYS A 6 -40.75 1.31 35.04
N LEU A 7 -41.81 1.67 34.31
CA LEU A 7 -41.91 1.44 32.86
C LEU A 7 -41.02 2.42 32.07
N GLY A 8 -40.91 3.69 32.51
CA GLY A 8 -40.05 4.68 31.86
C GLY A 8 -38.55 4.38 31.94
N MET A 9 -38.08 3.77 33.03
CA MET A 9 -36.68 3.30 33.15
C MET A 9 -36.41 1.98 32.41
N GLY A 10 -37.44 1.17 32.14
CA GLY A 10 -37.30 -0.06 31.34
C GLY A 10 -37.18 0.20 29.84
N ILE A 11 -37.81 1.27 29.33
CA ILE A 11 -37.77 1.64 27.92
C ILE A 11 -36.42 2.28 27.56
N ALA A 12 -35.77 3.01 28.47
CA ALA A 12 -34.41 3.52 28.25
C ALA A 12 -33.37 2.38 28.12
N SER A 13 -33.49 1.33 28.94
CA SER A 13 -32.63 0.15 28.87
C SER A 13 -32.93 -0.75 27.68
N ALA A 14 -34.20 -0.83 27.25
CA ALA A 14 -34.57 -1.54 26.03
C ALA A 14 -34.15 -0.78 24.77
N ALA A 15 -34.11 0.55 24.79
CA ALA A 15 -33.61 1.37 23.68
C ALA A 15 -32.08 1.31 23.57
N MET A 16 -31.32 1.17 24.67
CA MET A 16 -29.90 0.84 24.60
C MET A 16 -29.64 -0.63 24.24
N GLY A 17 -30.48 -1.56 24.71
CA GLY A 17 -30.41 -2.98 24.34
C GLY A 17 -30.76 -3.26 22.87
N LEU A 18 -31.64 -2.44 22.26
CA LEU A 18 -31.95 -2.45 20.83
C LEU A 18 -31.04 -1.53 20.01
N ALA A 19 -30.25 -0.66 20.64
CA ALA A 19 -29.15 0.07 19.98
C ALA A 19 -27.82 -0.70 20.03
N LEU A 20 -27.66 -1.66 20.96
CA LEU A 20 -26.55 -2.61 21.03
C LEU A 20 -26.79 -3.90 20.22
N ILE A 21 -27.97 -4.03 19.62
CA ILE A 21 -28.15 -4.76 18.35
C ILE A 21 -27.92 -3.70 17.26
N GLY A 22 -26.69 -3.40 16.83
CA GLY A 22 -25.47 -4.19 16.92
C GLY A 22 -24.74 -3.96 15.62
N GLY A 23 -24.10 -2.80 15.51
CA GLY A 23 -23.17 -2.51 14.42
C GLY A 23 -22.08 -3.58 14.36
N GLY A 24 -21.91 -4.18 13.18
CA GLY A 24 -20.77 -5.01 12.83
C GLY A 24 -20.65 -6.34 13.57
N THR A 25 -21.30 -7.39 13.08
CA THR A 25 -20.74 -8.75 13.24
C THR A 25 -19.51 -8.89 12.36
N TYR A 26 -18.38 -8.45 12.88
CA TYR A 26 -17.15 -9.23 12.80
C TYR A 26 -16.45 -9.13 14.16
N ALA A 27 -16.90 -9.97 15.10
CA ALA A 27 -16.10 -10.29 16.27
C ALA A 27 -14.93 -11.16 15.82
N TYR A 28 -13.78 -10.52 15.73
CA TYR A 28 -12.52 -10.97 16.32
C TYR A 28 -12.21 -12.47 16.27
N PHE A 29 -11.38 -12.83 15.29
CA PHE A 29 -10.11 -13.50 15.57
C PHE A 29 -9.05 -12.85 14.69
N SER A 30 -8.39 -11.79 15.16
CA SER A 30 -7.06 -11.48 14.63
C SER A 30 -6.06 -12.19 15.54
N ASP A 31 -5.63 -13.36 15.10
CA ASP A 31 -4.33 -13.87 15.51
C ASP A 31 -3.29 -12.87 14.98
N SER A 32 -2.64 -12.11 15.85
CA SER A 32 -1.43 -11.40 15.47
C SER A 32 -0.25 -12.33 15.70
N ALA A 33 -0.13 -13.33 14.84
CA ALA A 33 1.11 -14.05 14.68
C ALA A 33 2.02 -13.20 13.79
N GLN A 34 3.10 -12.70 14.36
CA GLN A 34 4.27 -12.32 13.57
C GLN A 34 4.80 -13.59 12.91
N THR A 35 4.44 -13.80 11.64
CA THR A 35 5.29 -14.31 10.54
C THR A 35 4.53 -15.25 9.59
N THR A 36 4.74 -14.98 8.29
CA THR A 36 4.34 -15.74 7.09
C THR A 36 2.84 -15.96 6.86
N SER A 37 2.23 -15.01 6.17
CA SER A 37 0.84 -15.07 5.71
C SER A 37 0.60 -16.22 4.73
N LYS A 38 -0.14 -17.24 5.17
CA LYS A 38 -0.99 -18.08 4.32
C LYS A 38 -2.39 -17.47 4.33
N PHE A 39 -2.82 -16.90 3.20
CA PHE A 39 -4.23 -16.50 3.00
C PHE A 39 -4.87 -17.44 1.99
N ALA A 40 -5.76 -18.32 2.45
CA ALA A 40 -6.51 -19.23 1.60
C ALA A 40 -7.83 -18.59 1.14
N ASN A 41 -7.77 -17.79 0.08
CA ASN A 41 -8.68 -17.83 -1.08
C ASN A 41 -8.19 -16.77 -2.10
N GLY A 42 -7.39 -17.19 -3.08
CA GLY A 42 -6.69 -16.26 -4.00
C GLY A 42 -5.41 -15.68 -3.38
N THR A 43 -4.41 -16.53 -3.13
CA THR A 43 -3.15 -16.14 -2.52
C THR A 43 -2.28 -15.35 -3.51
N LEU A 44 -2.18 -14.03 -3.35
CA LEU A 44 -1.05 -13.27 -3.90
C LEU A 44 0.16 -13.57 -3.01
N ASP A 45 1.04 -14.45 -3.48
CA ASP A 45 2.29 -14.78 -2.80
C ASP A 45 3.41 -14.12 -3.60
N LEU A 46 3.60 -12.85 -3.27
CA LEU A 46 4.79 -12.12 -3.61
C LEU A 46 5.94 -12.79 -2.85
N ASN A 47 7.03 -13.18 -3.53
CA ASN A 47 8.28 -13.53 -2.83
C ASN A 47 8.91 -12.33 -2.07
N ALA A 48 8.15 -11.24 -1.92
CA ALA A 48 8.28 -10.19 -0.96
C ALA A 48 7.07 -10.30 -0.02
N ASN A 49 7.26 -10.42 1.30
CA ASN A 49 6.14 -10.31 2.26
C ASN A 49 5.15 -9.19 1.85
N PRO A 50 3.85 -9.29 2.17
CA PRO A 50 2.84 -8.26 1.85
C PRO A 50 3.21 -6.86 2.38
N THR A 51 4.31 -6.76 3.12
CA THR A 51 5.06 -5.56 3.44
C THR A 51 6.50 -5.76 2.96
N THR A 52 6.97 -4.94 2.00
CA THR A 52 8.41 -4.85 1.69
C THR A 52 9.00 -3.62 2.35
N ILE A 53 10.11 -3.80 3.07
CA ILE A 53 10.91 -2.71 3.62
C ILE A 53 12.02 -2.36 2.63
N ILE A 54 12.08 -1.11 2.20
CA ILE A 54 13.11 -0.61 1.28
C ILE A 54 13.93 0.42 2.05
N ASP A 55 15.21 0.10 2.23
CA ASP A 55 16.18 0.95 2.89
C ASP A 55 16.84 1.87 1.85
N VAL A 56 16.61 3.17 1.99
CA VAL A 56 17.10 4.22 1.10
C VAL A 56 18.29 4.92 1.78
N LYS A 57 19.37 4.17 2.00
CA LYS A 57 20.62 4.68 2.62
C LYS A 57 21.65 5.10 1.58
N ASN A 58 22.50 6.04 1.99
CA ASN A 58 23.69 6.48 1.24
C ASN A 58 23.38 7.03 -0.17
N LEU A 59 22.24 7.69 -0.35
CA LEU A 59 21.97 8.48 -1.55
C LEU A 59 22.39 9.94 -1.31
N LYS A 60 23.02 10.54 -2.32
CA LYS A 60 23.16 12.01 -2.43
C LYS A 60 22.16 12.54 -3.48
N PRO A 61 21.89 13.85 -3.50
CA PRO A 61 21.07 14.44 -4.54
C PRO A 61 21.55 14.04 -5.95
N GLY A 62 20.61 13.64 -6.79
CA GLY A 62 20.86 13.14 -8.14
C GLY A 62 20.99 11.61 -8.23
N ASP A 63 21.31 10.90 -7.14
CA ASP A 63 21.42 9.45 -7.17
C ASP A 63 20.05 8.77 -7.30
N TRP A 64 20.06 7.58 -7.90
CA TRP A 64 18.89 6.71 -7.99
C TRP A 64 19.22 5.24 -7.74
N MET A 65 18.19 4.48 -7.38
CA MET A 65 18.25 3.04 -7.18
C MET A 65 17.01 2.39 -7.77
N THR A 66 17.20 1.27 -8.47
CA THR A 66 16.09 0.48 -9.01
C THR A 66 15.81 -0.72 -8.12
N ARG A 67 14.53 -1.06 -7.95
CA ARG A 67 14.03 -2.27 -7.30
C ARG A 67 12.98 -2.91 -8.19
N THR A 68 12.94 -4.23 -8.14
CA THR A 68 12.06 -5.04 -8.95
C THR A 68 11.26 -5.95 -8.03
N PHE A 69 9.95 -5.96 -8.21
CA PHE A 69 9.00 -6.74 -7.42
C PHE A 69 8.29 -7.74 -8.34
N LYS A 70 8.36 -9.03 -7.98
CA LYS A 70 7.64 -10.09 -8.69
C LYS A 70 6.23 -10.20 -8.11
N LEU A 71 5.24 -9.86 -8.92
CA LEU A 71 3.81 -9.94 -8.61
C LEU A 71 3.27 -11.30 -9.05
N GLU A 72 3.17 -12.27 -8.15
CA GLU A 72 2.81 -13.66 -8.50
C GLU A 72 1.44 -14.05 -7.93
N ASN A 73 0.54 -14.47 -8.83
CA ASN A 73 -0.77 -15.01 -8.45
C ASN A 73 -0.65 -16.53 -8.27
N LYS A 74 -0.50 -16.99 -7.02
CA LYS A 74 -0.52 -18.43 -6.68
C LYS A 74 -1.93 -18.95 -6.36
N GLY A 75 -2.94 -18.11 -6.56
CA GLY A 75 -4.34 -18.47 -6.41
C GLY A 75 -4.87 -19.27 -7.59
N THR A 76 -6.13 -19.69 -7.46
CA THR A 76 -6.88 -20.41 -8.50
C THR A 76 -7.82 -19.52 -9.30
N LEU A 77 -7.91 -18.24 -8.95
CA LEU A 77 -8.76 -17.24 -9.59
C LEU A 77 -7.92 -16.03 -10.03
N ASP A 78 -8.38 -15.37 -11.09
CA ASP A 78 -7.77 -14.15 -11.63
C ASP A 78 -7.75 -13.03 -10.58
N ILE A 79 -6.63 -12.32 -10.52
CA ILE A 79 -6.52 -11.04 -9.80
C ILE A 79 -6.81 -9.95 -10.82
N ALA A 80 -7.98 -9.33 -10.71
CA ALA A 80 -8.43 -8.28 -11.62
C ALA A 80 -7.87 -6.90 -11.24
N LYS A 81 -7.52 -6.69 -9.97
CA LYS A 81 -7.00 -5.41 -9.48
C LYS A 81 -5.88 -5.62 -8.48
N ILE A 82 -4.92 -4.71 -8.48
CA ILE A 82 -3.92 -4.59 -7.42
C ILE A 82 -4.07 -3.22 -6.79
N LEU A 83 -4.08 -3.16 -5.47
CA LEU A 83 -4.00 -1.93 -4.71
C LEU A 83 -2.62 -1.81 -4.08
N LEU A 84 -2.08 -0.59 -4.05
CA LEU A 84 -0.81 -0.28 -3.39
C LEU A 84 -1.08 0.72 -2.27
N LYS A 85 -0.66 0.39 -1.05
CA LYS A 85 -0.59 1.30 0.07
C LYS A 85 0.88 1.61 0.36
N THR A 86 1.17 2.90 0.52
CA THR A 86 2.51 3.39 0.83
C THR A 86 2.54 3.98 2.23
N ASP A 87 3.53 3.59 3.02
CA ASP A 87 3.89 4.25 4.26
C ASP A 87 5.41 4.35 4.35
N TYR A 88 5.93 5.32 5.10
CA TYR A 88 7.35 5.42 5.39
C TYR A 88 7.59 6.19 6.68
N THR A 89 8.78 5.95 7.24
CA THR A 89 9.34 6.74 8.33
C THR A 89 10.69 7.32 7.90
N VAL A 90 10.92 8.57 8.28
CA VAL A 90 12.21 9.25 8.12
C VAL A 90 12.89 9.29 9.47
N THR A 91 14.17 8.94 9.49
CA THR A 91 15.06 9.16 10.63
C THR A 91 16.01 10.28 10.26
N ASP A 92 15.79 11.44 10.87
CA ASP A 92 16.69 12.58 10.83
C ASP A 92 17.92 12.25 11.69
N ALA A 93 19.09 12.12 11.06
CA ALA A 93 20.29 11.68 11.75
C ALA A 93 20.89 12.76 12.67
N LYS A 94 20.64 14.05 12.38
CA LYS A 94 21.25 15.19 13.07
C LYS A 94 20.24 16.03 13.85
N GLY A 95 18.95 15.81 13.64
CA GLY A 95 17.87 16.64 14.18
C GLY A 95 17.80 18.03 13.54
N ASP A 96 18.38 18.25 12.36
CA ASP A 96 18.53 19.55 11.71
C ASP A 96 17.62 19.75 10.49
N ASN A 97 16.70 18.82 10.20
CA ASN A 97 15.77 18.95 9.08
C ASN A 97 14.78 20.11 9.22
N GLY A 98 14.60 20.68 10.42
CA GLY A 98 13.74 21.84 10.63
C GLY A 98 12.26 21.59 10.30
N GLY A 99 11.81 20.33 10.33
CA GLY A 99 10.47 19.91 9.95
C GLY A 99 10.30 19.63 8.45
N GLU A 100 11.35 19.73 7.65
CA GLU A 100 11.32 19.27 6.27
C GLU A 100 11.31 17.73 6.20
N ASP A 101 10.51 17.20 5.26
CA ASP A 101 10.35 15.76 5.10
C ASP A 101 11.19 15.25 3.93
N PHE A 102 12.17 14.41 4.24
CA PHE A 102 13.02 13.77 3.24
C PHE A 102 12.22 12.98 2.19
N GLY A 103 11.06 12.42 2.55
CA GLY A 103 10.15 11.72 1.63
C GLY A 103 9.61 12.59 0.47
N LYS A 104 9.59 13.92 0.62
CA LYS A 104 9.25 14.84 -0.48
C LYS A 104 10.35 14.92 -1.55
N HIS A 105 11.59 14.61 -1.18
CA HIS A 105 12.75 14.66 -2.08
C HIS A 105 13.05 13.31 -2.73
N ILE A 106 12.38 12.24 -2.31
CA ILE A 106 12.46 10.93 -2.95
C ILE A 106 11.34 10.78 -3.97
N ARG A 107 11.70 10.88 -5.26
CA ARG A 107 10.81 10.58 -6.37
C ARG A 107 10.78 9.08 -6.63
N VAL A 108 9.58 8.54 -6.81
CA VAL A 108 9.29 7.18 -7.23
C VAL A 108 8.88 7.21 -8.69
N ASN A 109 9.63 6.51 -9.54
CA ASN A 109 9.30 6.29 -10.94
C ASN A 109 8.87 4.83 -11.10
N PHE A 110 7.61 4.60 -11.42
CA PHE A 110 7.10 3.28 -11.79
C PHE A 110 7.43 3.02 -13.26
N LEU A 111 8.14 1.93 -13.50
CA LEU A 111 8.73 1.62 -14.79
C LEU A 111 7.99 0.46 -15.45
N TYR A 112 7.82 0.59 -16.76
CA TYR A 112 7.45 -0.48 -17.67
C TYR A 112 8.71 -0.95 -18.39
N ASN A 113 8.99 -2.25 -18.36
CA ASN A 113 10.01 -2.85 -19.20
C ASN A 113 9.33 -3.40 -20.46
N HIS A 114 9.45 -2.64 -21.55
CA HIS A 114 9.28 -3.17 -22.90
C HIS A 114 10.68 -3.49 -23.42
N ASP A 115 10.84 -4.50 -24.26
CA ASP A 115 12.09 -5.08 -24.84
C ASP A 115 13.15 -4.08 -25.39
N LYS A 116 12.95 -2.76 -25.30
CA LYS A 116 13.85 -1.68 -25.74
C LYS A 116 14.15 -0.59 -24.69
N GLY A 117 13.71 -0.70 -23.44
CA GLY A 117 14.10 0.20 -22.34
C GLY A 117 12.99 0.51 -21.33
N ASP A 118 13.39 0.92 -20.12
CA ASP A 118 12.47 1.29 -19.04
C ASP A 118 11.73 2.59 -19.37
N THR A 119 10.42 2.50 -19.57
CA THR A 119 9.53 3.67 -19.76
C THR A 119 8.85 4.03 -18.45
N VAL A 120 8.83 5.30 -18.07
CA VAL A 120 8.14 5.75 -16.85
C VAL A 120 6.63 5.79 -17.11
N ILE A 121 5.88 4.93 -16.44
CA ILE A 121 4.40 4.87 -16.48
C ILE A 121 3.81 5.97 -15.61
N TYR A 122 4.35 6.11 -14.41
CA TYR A 122 3.87 7.05 -13.41
C TYR A 122 5.02 7.51 -12.53
N SER A 123 5.02 8.79 -12.16
CA SER A 123 6.03 9.38 -11.29
C SER A 123 5.38 10.29 -10.25
N THR A 124 5.85 10.19 -9.01
CA THR A 124 5.38 10.99 -7.87
C THR A 124 6.42 10.96 -6.75
N THR A 125 6.27 11.73 -5.67
CA THR A 125 7.15 11.64 -4.49
C THR A 125 6.62 10.62 -3.49
N LEU A 126 7.46 10.13 -2.56
CA LEU A 126 6.99 9.23 -1.50
C LEU A 126 5.93 9.88 -0.61
N ASP A 127 6.10 11.17 -0.29
CA ASP A 127 5.13 11.97 0.45
C ASP A 127 3.75 11.99 -0.24
N GLN A 128 3.74 12.33 -1.54
CA GLN A 128 2.51 12.34 -2.32
C GLN A 128 1.89 10.94 -2.43
N LEU A 129 2.71 9.91 -2.67
CA LEU A 129 2.25 8.54 -2.79
C LEU A 129 1.64 8.01 -1.48
N LYS A 130 2.21 8.39 -0.32
CA LYS A 130 1.66 8.08 1.00
C LYS A 130 0.32 8.77 1.26
N GLY A 131 0.12 9.98 0.73
CA GLY A 131 -1.14 10.72 0.83
C GLY A 131 -2.26 10.25 -0.12
N MET A 132 -1.95 9.42 -1.12
CA MET A 132 -2.93 8.94 -2.10
C MET A 132 -3.76 7.76 -1.57
N SER A 133 -5.05 7.72 -1.94
CA SER A 133 -5.85 6.52 -1.72
C SER A 133 -5.38 5.37 -2.63
N PRO A 134 -5.52 4.10 -2.20
CA PRO A 134 -5.14 2.96 -3.03
C PRO A 134 -5.86 2.94 -4.39
N ASP A 135 -7.11 3.41 -4.46
CA ASP A 135 -7.88 3.50 -5.71
C ASP A 135 -7.32 4.60 -6.64
N ALA A 136 -6.79 5.70 -6.10
CA ALA A 136 -6.14 6.73 -6.91
C ALA A 136 -4.83 6.20 -7.52
N ILE A 137 -4.12 5.33 -6.79
CA ILE A 137 -2.93 4.65 -7.29
C ILE A 137 -3.32 3.60 -8.35
N GLU A 138 -4.42 2.87 -8.16
CA GLU A 138 -4.97 1.94 -9.16
C GLU A 138 -5.15 2.60 -10.52
N ASN A 139 -5.87 3.72 -10.58
CA ASN A 139 -6.15 4.37 -11.85
C ASN A 139 -4.90 4.93 -12.55
N LYS A 140 -3.89 5.37 -11.80
CA LYS A 140 -2.67 5.99 -12.36
C LYS A 140 -1.56 5.00 -12.67
N LEU A 141 -1.51 3.88 -11.96
CA LEU A 141 -0.45 2.87 -12.07
C LEU A 141 -0.98 1.57 -12.66
N TRP A 142 -1.96 0.96 -11.99
CA TRP A 142 -2.35 -0.43 -12.25
C TRP A 142 -3.22 -0.59 -13.49
N VAL A 143 -4.09 0.38 -13.80
CA VAL A 143 -4.88 0.37 -15.05
C VAL A 143 -3.96 0.39 -16.27
N PRO A 144 -3.03 1.37 -16.43
CA PRO A 144 -2.04 1.33 -17.51
C PRO A 144 -1.17 0.06 -17.49
N PHE A 145 -0.77 -0.40 -16.30
CA PHE A 145 0.07 -1.59 -16.15
C PHE A 145 -0.59 -2.89 -16.64
N PHE A 146 -1.91 -3.01 -16.50
CA PHE A 146 -2.67 -4.20 -16.90
C PHE A 146 -3.29 -4.10 -18.30
N GLU A 147 -3.64 -2.91 -18.79
CA GLU A 147 -4.18 -2.73 -20.16
C GLU A 147 -3.25 -3.35 -21.21
N GLU A 148 -1.94 -3.22 -21.02
CA GLU A 148 -0.93 -3.80 -21.91
C GLU A 148 -0.61 -5.28 -21.63
N ARG A 149 -1.13 -5.84 -20.53
CA ARG A 149 -0.84 -7.22 -20.05
C ARG A 149 -2.06 -8.14 -20.02
N GLY A 150 -3.15 -7.76 -20.68
CA GLY A 150 -4.34 -8.59 -20.79
C GLY A 150 -5.36 -8.41 -19.66
N GLY A 151 -5.25 -7.33 -18.89
CA GLY A 151 -6.30 -6.83 -17.99
C GLY A 151 -6.42 -7.52 -16.63
N SER A 152 -5.74 -8.65 -16.42
CA SER A 152 -5.71 -9.37 -15.14
C SER A 152 -4.41 -10.15 -14.96
N LEU A 153 -4.05 -10.43 -13.70
CA LEU A 153 -3.00 -11.37 -13.37
C LEU A 153 -3.60 -12.76 -13.17
N LYS A 154 -3.39 -13.64 -14.15
CA LYS A 154 -3.98 -14.99 -14.21
C LYS A 154 -3.43 -15.94 -13.14
N PRO A 155 -4.18 -16.99 -12.74
CA PRO A 155 -3.71 -18.05 -11.88
C PRO A 155 -2.39 -18.64 -12.34
N ASN A 156 -1.47 -18.84 -11.41
CA ASN A 156 -0.13 -19.41 -11.62
C ASN A 156 0.75 -18.62 -12.59
N THR A 157 0.49 -17.32 -12.76
CA THR A 157 1.32 -16.41 -13.56
C THR A 157 1.94 -15.33 -12.66
N PHE A 158 2.92 -14.62 -13.20
CA PHE A 158 3.53 -13.49 -12.53
C PHE A 158 3.80 -12.35 -13.50
N ASP A 159 3.74 -11.13 -12.98
CA ASP A 159 4.24 -9.93 -13.61
C ASP A 159 5.39 -9.34 -12.81
N THR A 160 6.13 -8.44 -13.45
CA THR A 160 7.27 -7.76 -12.82
C THR A 160 7.03 -6.27 -12.78
N LEU A 161 7.02 -5.70 -11.58
CA LEU A 161 6.96 -4.26 -11.34
C LEU A 161 8.38 -3.75 -11.08
N SER A 162 8.89 -2.90 -11.96
CA SER A 162 10.16 -2.21 -11.75
C SER A 162 9.90 -0.79 -11.25
N VAL A 163 10.65 -0.36 -10.25
CA VAL A 163 10.51 0.95 -9.63
C VAL A 163 11.89 1.54 -9.40
N GLN A 164 12.06 2.79 -9.79
CA GLN A 164 13.25 3.57 -9.50
C GLN A 164 12.93 4.61 -8.43
N TYR A 165 13.72 4.63 -7.36
CA TYR A 165 13.72 5.68 -6.35
C TYR A 165 14.87 6.63 -6.67
N GLN A 166 14.59 7.92 -6.73
CA GLN A 166 15.57 8.96 -7.02
C GLN A 166 15.55 10.01 -5.91
N PHE A 167 16.71 10.31 -5.33
CA PHE A 167 16.87 11.51 -4.52
C PHE A 167 17.02 12.69 -5.48
N VAL A 168 15.97 13.50 -5.60
CA VAL A 168 15.92 14.60 -6.57
C VAL A 168 16.88 15.72 -6.14
N ASP A 169 17.83 16.05 -7.01
CA ASP A 169 18.58 17.30 -6.95
C ASP A 169 17.67 18.45 -7.37
N ASN A 170 17.42 19.37 -6.43
CA ASN A 170 16.58 20.54 -6.65
C ASN A 170 17.39 21.81 -6.95
N GLY A 171 18.71 21.71 -7.10
CA GLY A 171 19.63 22.82 -7.35
C GLY A 171 19.86 23.73 -6.14
N GLN A 172 19.47 23.31 -4.94
CA GLN A 172 19.68 24.03 -3.67
C GLN A 172 20.58 23.21 -2.73
N ASP A 173 20.97 23.81 -1.60
CA ASP A 173 21.67 23.07 -0.54
C ASP A 173 20.71 22.08 0.15
N GLN A 174 20.95 20.79 -0.06
CA GLN A 174 20.18 19.68 0.52
C GLN A 174 20.99 18.92 1.60
N ASN A 175 22.08 19.50 2.11
CA ASN A 175 22.94 18.88 3.14
C ASN A 175 22.24 18.63 4.48
N ILE A 176 21.07 19.24 4.70
CA ILE A 176 20.21 18.93 5.85
C ILE A 176 19.86 17.44 5.91
N PHE A 177 19.66 16.78 4.76
CA PHE A 177 19.35 15.35 4.71
C PHE A 177 20.58 14.44 4.80
N GLN A 178 21.78 14.99 5.05
CA GLN A 178 23.01 14.21 5.06
C GLN A 178 23.04 13.26 6.26
N GLY A 179 22.99 11.96 5.98
CA GLY A 179 22.99 10.90 6.98
C GLY A 179 21.60 10.38 7.32
N ASP A 180 20.55 11.05 6.84
CA ASP A 180 19.18 10.61 7.02
C ASP A 180 18.94 9.25 6.37
N SER A 181 17.95 8.56 6.92
CA SER A 181 17.48 7.30 6.37
C SER A 181 15.97 7.28 6.29
N LEU A 182 15.48 6.55 5.29
CA LEU A 182 14.05 6.36 5.05
C LEU A 182 13.76 4.85 5.00
N ASN A 183 12.81 4.43 5.82
CA ASN A 183 12.26 3.08 5.80
C ASN A 183 10.89 3.11 5.12
N LEU A 184 10.85 2.66 3.87
CA LEU A 184 9.62 2.60 3.07
C LEU A 184 8.94 1.24 3.28
N THR A 185 7.64 1.26 3.54
CA THR A 185 6.76 0.10 3.63
C THR A 185 5.72 0.16 2.53
N TRP A 186 5.74 -0.84 1.65
CA TRP A 186 4.72 -1.03 0.62
C TRP A 186 3.87 -2.26 0.87
N THR A 187 2.56 -2.07 0.81
CA THR A 187 1.57 -3.14 0.92
C THR A 187 0.76 -3.28 -0.35
N PHE A 188 0.78 -4.48 -0.92
CA PHE A 188 0.05 -4.84 -2.13
C PHE A 188 -1.14 -5.73 -1.78
N GLU A 189 -2.32 -5.39 -2.30
CA GLU A 189 -3.55 -6.17 -2.12
C GLU A 189 -4.12 -6.53 -3.49
N GLY A 190 -4.17 -7.83 -3.79
CA GLY A 190 -4.84 -8.34 -4.99
C GLY A 190 -6.33 -8.53 -4.76
N LYS A 191 -7.17 -8.04 -5.67
CA LYS A 191 -8.63 -8.21 -5.64
C LYS A 191 -9.09 -9.02 -6.85
N GLN A 192 -9.99 -9.96 -6.60
CA GLN A 192 -10.65 -10.75 -7.62
C GLN A 192 -11.72 -9.92 -8.36
N GLY A 193 -12.06 -10.37 -9.57
CA GLY A 193 -13.16 -9.79 -10.35
C GLY A 193 -14.54 -10.16 -9.81
N ASN A 194 -15.58 -9.69 -10.52
CA ASN A 194 -16.96 -10.05 -10.20
C ASN A 194 -17.18 -11.57 -10.31
N GLY A 195 -18.06 -12.11 -9.48
CA GLY A 195 -18.48 -13.51 -9.60
C GLY A 195 -19.24 -13.77 -10.90
N GLU A 196 -19.10 -14.99 -11.43
CA GLU A 196 -19.82 -15.45 -12.61
C GLU A 196 -20.90 -16.47 -12.21
N ALA A 197 -22.07 -16.41 -12.87
CA ALA A 197 -23.10 -17.43 -12.72
C ALA A 197 -22.63 -18.74 -13.36
N LYS A 198 -22.87 -19.87 -12.70
CA LYS A 198 -22.54 -21.22 -13.19
C LYS A 198 -23.79 -22.01 -13.48
#